data_AF-A0A941FSA8-F1
#
_entry.id   AF-A0A941FSA8-F1
#
_cell.length_a   1.000
_cell.length_b   1.000
_cell.length_c   1.000
_cell.angle_alpha   90.00
_cell.angle_beta   90.00
_cell.angle_gamma   90.00
#
_symmetry.space_group_name_H-M   'P 1'
#
loop_
_entity.id
_entity.type
_entity.pdbx_description
1 polymer ?
#
loop_
_entity_poly.entity_id
_entity_poly.type
_entity_poly.pdbx_seq_one_letter_code
_entity_poly.pdbx_strand_id
1 'polypeptide(L)'
;MLQMKQLDGIIVCSRISEMKILLDYQKYGPIILCEDTAQAEFSSISIDHYAAFSCALEYVIAKGYKKIGYSLGRKRAETVPIVQRPLTIS
;
A
#
# COMPACT_ATOMS: atom_id res chain seq x y z
N MET A 1 -22.75 6.22 -7.57
CA MET A 1 -23.31 4.94 -7.07
C MET A 1 -23.42 4.95 -5.54
N LEU A 2 -22.33 5.16 -4.79
CA LEU A 2 -22.38 5.18 -3.31
C LEU A 2 -23.31 6.27 -2.75
N GLN A 3 -23.16 7.54 -3.18
CA GLN A 3 -24.06 8.63 -2.78
C GLN A 3 -25.53 8.39 -3.17
N MET A 4 -25.77 7.67 -4.27
CA MET A 4 -27.10 7.32 -4.75
C MET A 4 -27.68 6.07 -4.07
N LYS A 5 -26.99 5.53 -3.05
CA LYS A 5 -27.35 4.30 -2.34
C LYS A 5 -27.60 3.09 -3.27
N GLN A 6 -26.87 3.02 -4.38
CA GLN A 6 -26.87 1.84 -5.25
C GLN A 6 -25.88 0.78 -4.80
N LEU A 7 -24.99 1.13 -3.87
CA LEU A 7 -23.97 0.27 -3.28
C LEU A 7 -24.01 0.48 -1.77
N ASP A 8 -23.87 -0.61 -1.01
CA ASP A 8 -23.79 -0.55 0.45
C ASP A 8 -22.35 -0.27 0.94
N GLY A 9 -21.35 -0.36 0.06
CA GLY A 9 -19.95 -0.12 0.39
C GLY A 9 -19.02 -0.27 -0.81
N ILE A 10 -17.74 0.09 -0.63
CA ILE A 10 -16.70 0.01 -1.67
C ILE A 10 -15.40 -0.57 -1.10
N ILE A 11 -14.75 -1.45 -1.87
CA ILE A 11 -13.36 -1.85 -1.66
C ILE A 11 -12.52 -1.21 -2.77
N VAL A 12 -11.51 -0.43 -2.40
CA VAL A 12 -10.63 0.29 -3.33
C VAL A 12 -9.29 -0.42 -3.39
N CYS A 13 -9.05 -1.12 -4.51
CA CYS A 13 -7.79 -1.83 -4.73
C CYS A 13 -6.68 -0.92 -5.29
N SER A 14 -7.06 0.17 -5.93
CA SER A 14 -6.14 1.19 -6.43
C SER A 14 -6.90 2.49 -6.66
N ARG A 15 -6.22 3.63 -6.51
CA ARG A 15 -6.81 4.94 -6.78
C ARG A 15 -5.82 5.87 -7.48
N ILE A 16 -6.40 6.81 -8.23
CA ILE A 16 -5.72 8.03 -8.69
C ILE A 16 -6.26 9.23 -7.91
N SER A 17 -7.50 9.12 -7.40
CA SER A 17 -8.16 10.13 -6.57
C SER A 17 -7.39 10.39 -5.29
N GLU A 18 -7.41 11.63 -4.82
CA GLU A 18 -6.83 12.04 -3.55
C GLU A 18 -7.64 11.48 -2.37
N MET A 19 -6.98 11.26 -1.23
CA MET A 19 -7.62 10.79 0.01
C MET A 19 -8.79 11.66 0.46
N LYS A 20 -8.73 12.97 0.25
CA LYS A 20 -9.80 13.90 0.61
C LYS A 20 -11.13 13.55 -0.06
N ILE A 21 -11.09 13.08 -1.30
CA ILE A 21 -12.28 12.66 -2.04
C ILE A 21 -12.92 11.45 -1.35
N LEU A 22 -12.11 10.49 -0.88
CA LEU A 22 -12.63 9.32 -0.16
C LEU A 22 -13.25 9.71 1.19
N LEU A 23 -12.63 10.66 1.91
CA LEU A 23 -13.17 11.18 3.18
C LEU A 23 -14.55 11.81 2.99
N ASP A 24 -14.73 12.62 1.94
CA ASP A 24 -16.02 13.23 1.62
C ASP A 24 -17.12 12.19 1.32
N TYR A 25 -16.73 10.99 0.86
CA TYR A 25 -17.63 9.90 0.52
C TYR A 25 -17.89 8.90 1.64
N GLN A 26 -17.10 8.93 2.72
CA GLN A 26 -17.25 8.02 3.86
C GLN A 26 -18.64 8.10 4.51
N LYS A 27 -19.27 9.29 4.46
CA LYS A 27 -20.64 9.50 4.96
C LYS A 27 -21.73 8.76 4.19
N TYR A 28 -21.43 8.27 2.99
CA TYR A 28 -22.41 7.59 2.14
C TYR A 28 -22.35 6.06 2.26
N GLY A 29 -21.31 5.52 2.90
CA GLY A 29 -21.16 4.08 3.14
C GLY A 29 -19.71 3.71 3.48
N PRO A 30 -19.48 2.50 4.02
CA PRO A 30 -18.15 1.98 4.32
C PRO A 30 -17.24 1.93 3.09
N ILE A 31 -15.98 2.30 3.29
CA ILE A 31 -14.92 2.26 2.29
C ILE A 31 -13.73 1.52 2.92
N ILE A 32 -13.24 0.50 2.23
CA ILE A 32 -12.07 -0.30 2.63
C ILE A 32 -10.97 -0.09 1.58
N LEU A 33 -9.73 0.08 2.00
CA LEU A 33 -8.59 0.33 1.11
C LEU A 33 -7.63 -0.87 1.07
N CYS A 34 -7.23 -1.30 -0.11
CA CYS A 34 -6.16 -2.30 -0.27
C CYS A 34 -4.80 -1.61 -0.50
N GLU A 35 -4.50 -0.59 0.30
CA GLU A 35 -3.23 0.14 0.24
C GLU A 35 -2.74 0.41 1.66
N ASP A 36 -1.43 0.56 1.81
CA ASP A 36 -0.86 0.92 3.11
C ASP A 36 -1.16 2.40 3.38
N THR A 37 -2.05 2.64 4.32
CA THR A 37 -2.40 3.99 4.77
C THR A 37 -1.94 4.16 6.21
N ALA A 38 -1.02 5.09 6.47
CA ALA A 38 -0.65 5.45 7.85
C ALA A 38 -1.74 6.24 8.60
N GLN A 39 -2.90 6.40 7.98
CA GLN A 39 -4.06 7.10 8.52
C GLN A 39 -5.08 6.05 8.99
N ALA A 40 -5.79 6.32 10.08
CA ALA A 40 -6.72 5.40 10.74
C ALA A 40 -8.18 5.55 10.26
N GLU A 41 -8.42 6.47 9.33
CA GLU A 41 -9.75 6.89 8.89
C GLU A 41 -10.49 5.82 8.10
N PHE A 42 -9.75 4.93 7.42
CA PHE A 42 -10.33 3.81 6.67
C PHE A 42 -9.76 2.50 7.16
N SER A 43 -10.60 1.46 7.19
CA SER A 43 -10.09 0.10 7.30
C SER A 43 -9.23 -0.21 6.08
N SER A 44 -8.03 -0.69 6.30
CA SER A 44 -7.11 -1.01 5.22
C SER A 44 -6.47 -2.39 5.38
N ILE A 45 -6.10 -2.97 4.25
CA ILE A 45 -5.30 -4.18 4.16
C ILE A 45 -4.17 -3.94 3.17
N SER A 46 -2.95 -4.23 3.57
CA SER A 46 -1.78 -4.05 2.73
C SER A 46 -0.82 -5.22 2.89
N ILE A 47 0.00 -5.43 1.87
CA ILE A 47 1.14 -6.32 1.96
C ILE A 47 2.28 -5.50 2.55
N ASP A 48 3.03 -6.06 3.49
CA ASP A 48 4.33 -5.52 3.87
C ASP A 48 5.30 -5.69 2.69
N HIS A 49 5.24 -4.75 1.76
CA HIS A 49 6.05 -4.76 0.55
C HIS A 49 7.54 -4.68 0.87
N TYR A 50 7.91 -4.05 1.99
CA TYR A 50 9.30 -3.97 2.41
C TYR A 50 9.82 -5.33 2.85
N ALA A 51 9.09 -6.03 3.73
CA ALA A 51 9.47 -7.36 4.17
C ALA A 51 9.46 -8.36 3.01
N ALA A 52 8.42 -8.33 2.17
CA ALA A 52 8.32 -9.21 1.01
C ALA A 52 9.47 -8.99 0.01
N PHE A 53 9.80 -7.74 -0.29
CA PHE A 53 10.89 -7.42 -1.22
C PHE A 53 12.27 -7.75 -0.62
N SER A 54 12.46 -7.48 0.67
CA SER A 54 13.70 -7.84 1.39
C SER A 54 13.92 -9.35 1.37
N CYS A 55 12.89 -10.14 1.68
CA CYS A 55 12.94 -11.60 1.61
C CYS A 55 13.32 -12.10 0.20
N ALA A 56 12.76 -11.51 -0.85
CA ALA A 56 13.08 -11.87 -2.22
C ALA A 56 14.53 -11.54 -2.58
N LEU A 57 15.03 -10.39 -2.11
CA LEU A 57 16.40 -9.94 -2.35
C LEU A 57 17.42 -10.81 -1.62
N GLU A 58 17.17 -11.13 -0.36
CA GLU A 58 18.00 -12.04 0.44
C GLU A 58 18.11 -13.42 -0.23
N TYR A 59 16.99 -13.94 -0.72
CA TYR A 59 16.95 -15.23 -1.42
C TYR A 59 17.87 -15.25 -2.66
N VAL A 60 17.82 -14.24 -3.52
CA VAL A 60 18.66 -14.20 -4.72
C VAL A 60 20.13 -13.91 -4.41
N ILE A 61 20.42 -13.11 -3.37
CA ILE A 61 21.80 -12.90 -2.89
C ILE A 61 22.38 -14.22 -2.37
N ALA A 62 21.62 -14.98 -1.58
CA ALA A 62 22.03 -16.28 -1.07
C ALA A 62 22.30 -17.31 -2.19
N LYS A 63 21.65 -17.16 -3.35
CA LYS A 63 21.94 -17.94 -4.57
C LYS A 63 23.20 -17.50 -5.32
N GLY A 64 23.88 -16.46 -4.87
CA GLY A 64 25.14 -15.97 -5.45
C GLY A 64 24.97 -14.93 -6.57
N TYR A 65 23.76 -14.44 -6.83
CA TYR A 65 23.54 -13.38 -7.81
C TYR A 65 24.10 -12.04 -7.32
N LYS A 66 25.01 -11.44 -8.09
CA LYS A 66 25.67 -10.15 -7.74
C LYS A 66 25.20 -8.96 -8.55
N LYS A 67 24.52 -9.20 -9.68
CA LYS A 67 23.97 -8.16 -10.57
C LYS A 67 22.46 -8.30 -10.60
N ILE A 68 21.78 -7.49 -9.81
CA ILE A 68 20.33 -7.57 -9.60
C ILE A 68 19.69 -6.31 -10.18
N GLY A 69 18.89 -6.48 -11.23
CA GLY A 69 18.03 -5.43 -11.76
C GLY A 69 16.62 -5.57 -11.17
N TYR A 70 15.93 -4.46 -10.96
CA TYR A 70 14.53 -4.46 -10.55
C TYR A 70 13.77 -3.36 -11.29
N SER A 71 12.49 -3.62 -11.56
CA SER A 71 11.59 -2.67 -12.20
C SER A 71 10.60 -2.15 -11.17
N LEU A 72 10.61 -0.84 -10.94
CA LEU A 72 9.63 -0.18 -10.08
C LEU A 72 8.41 0.26 -10.89
N GLY A 73 7.24 0.14 -10.27
CA GLY A 73 6.03 0.82 -10.72
C GLY A 73 6.17 2.35 -10.63
N ARG A 74 5.07 3.07 -10.90
CA ARG A 74 5.04 4.55 -10.86
C ARG A 74 5.67 5.08 -9.56
N LYS A 75 6.56 6.08 -9.69
CA LYS A 75 7.28 6.73 -8.57
C LYS A 75 6.38 7.32 -7.47
N ARG A 76 5.09 7.48 -7.73
CA ARG A 76 4.11 8.11 -6.86
C ARG A 76 3.14 7.04 -6.34
N ALA A 77 3.66 6.10 -5.55
CA ALA A 77 2.86 5.59 -4.45
C ALA A 77 2.90 6.68 -3.38
N GLU A 78 1.79 6.97 -2.71
CA GLU A 78 1.81 7.80 -1.50
C GLU A 78 2.50 6.97 -0.40
N THR A 79 3.82 6.77 -0.52
CA THR A 79 4.60 6.03 0.46
C THR A 79 4.71 6.90 1.68
N VAL A 80 4.12 6.44 2.78
CA VAL A 80 4.33 7.00 4.12
C VAL A 80 5.83 6.86 4.45
N PRO A 81 6.46 7.85 5.10
CA PRO A 81 7.81 7.67 5.63
C PRO A 81 7.86 6.44 6.54
N ILE A 82 8.49 5.38 6.05
CA ILE A 82 8.82 4.19 6.81
C ILE A 82 9.75 4.67 7.93
N VAL A 83 9.36 4.47 9.19
CA VAL A 83 10.30 4.58 10.31
C VAL A 83 11.39 3.56 10.03
N GLN A 84 12.55 4.03 9.57
CA GLN A 84 13.71 3.20 9.26
C GLN A 84 14.15 2.53 10.56
N ARG A 85 13.69 1.30 10.80
CA ARG A 85 14.33 0.43 11.79
C ARG A 85 15.72 0.09 11.25
N PRO A 86 16.80 0.33 12.01
CA PRO A 86 18.13 0.01 11.54
C PRO A 86 18.23 -1.51 11.31
N LEU A 87 18.61 -1.89 10.08
CA LEU A 87 19.03 -3.24 9.74
C LEU A 87 20.27 -3.57 10.58
N THR A 88 20.08 -4.26 11.69
CA THR A 88 21.19 -4.89 12.41
C THR A 88 21.41 -6.24 11.75
N ILE A 89 22.37 -6.27 10.83
CA ILE A 89 22.85 -7.51 10.22
C ILE A 89 23.75 -8.17 11.28
N SER A 90 23.30 -9.29 11.82
CA SER A 90 24.09 -10.17 12.71
C SER A 90 24.77 -11.25 11.91
#